data_AF-A0A846DIY2-F1
#
_entry.id   AF-A0A846DIY2-F1
#
_cell.length_a   1.000
_cell.length_b   1.000
_cell.length_c   1.000
_cell.angle_alpha   90.00
_cell.angle_beta   90.00
_cell.angle_gamma   90.00
#
_symmetry.space_group_name_H-M   'P 1'
#
loop_
_entity.id
_entity.type
_entity.pdbx_description
1 polymer ?
#
loop_
_entity_poly.entity_id
_entity_poly.type
_entity_poly.pdbx_seq_one_letter_code
_entity_poly.pdbx_strand_id
1 'polypeptide(L)'
;VLERKVDLSANNSRARLAAAFEGNVGQLFEICPHGIRSFAAISRRNDQAVENIILGFGAHFDPQIAILRALTELNQSLPAVLSNKYEQSRAYRDHYPEALKWWQTATLENQPYLIPDETATCKVQADYANNWSGDLYTDVMNCLKLAQSKGWETLILDQTRPDLGLSVVKVIVPGMRHFWPRFAPGRLYDVPVQMGWLKEPLAEEQLNPQPIFF
;
A
#
# COMPACT_ATOMS: atom_id res chain seq x y z
N VAL A 1 -0.48 -8.53 11.91
CA VAL A 1 -0.01 -9.92 12.21
C VAL A 1 0.13 -10.63 10.87
N LEU A 2 1.26 -10.97 10.26
CA LEU A 2 2.70 -10.77 10.48
C LEU A 2 3.17 -9.75 9.44
N GLU A 3 3.63 -8.57 9.86
CA GLU A 3 4.09 -7.56 8.91
C GLU A 3 5.58 -7.30 9.11
N ARG A 4 6.35 -7.46 8.02
CA ARG A 4 7.80 -7.64 8.08
C ARG A 4 8.49 -6.37 7.64
N LYS A 5 9.43 -5.89 8.48
CA LYS A 5 10.33 -4.78 8.16
C LYS A 5 11.16 -5.13 6.92
N VAL A 6 11.43 -4.15 6.05
CA VAL A 6 12.33 -4.32 4.89
C VAL A 6 13.60 -3.49 5.12
N ASP A 7 14.77 -4.10 4.94
CA ASP A 7 16.05 -3.39 5.05
C ASP A 7 16.39 -2.67 3.73
N LEU A 8 16.54 -1.35 3.81
CA LEU A 8 16.83 -0.46 2.67
C LEU A 8 18.32 -0.08 2.58
N SER A 9 19.15 -0.55 3.52
CA SER A 9 20.57 -0.17 3.64
C SER A 9 21.45 -0.62 2.47
N ALA A 10 20.99 -1.57 1.66
CA ALA A 10 21.73 -2.15 0.54
C ALA A 10 21.64 -1.37 -0.79
N ASN A 11 20.86 -0.28 -0.88
CA ASN A 11 20.61 0.39 -2.16
C ASN A 11 21.29 1.77 -2.30
N ASN A 12 21.92 2.00 -3.47
CA ASN A 12 22.54 3.26 -3.92
C ASN A 12 21.54 4.42 -4.16
N SER A 13 20.34 4.37 -3.59
CA SER A 13 19.26 5.36 -3.75
C SER A 13 19.00 6.20 -2.50
N ARG A 14 20.04 6.40 -1.66
CA ARG A 14 19.98 7.25 -0.45
C ARG A 14 19.33 8.61 -0.67
N ALA A 15 19.53 9.25 -1.83
CA ALA A 15 19.01 10.59 -2.12
C ALA A 15 17.49 10.66 -2.36
N ARG A 16 16.84 9.61 -2.90
CA ARG A 16 15.37 9.60 -3.11
C ARG A 16 14.59 9.12 -1.89
N LEU A 17 15.23 8.28 -1.07
CA LEU A 17 14.71 7.82 0.21
C LEU A 17 14.80 8.91 1.30
N ALA A 18 15.84 9.75 1.27
CA ALA A 18 16.05 10.81 2.25
C ALA A 18 14.87 11.80 2.31
N ALA A 19 14.32 12.23 1.17
CA ALA A 19 13.23 13.21 1.13
C ALA A 19 11.91 12.71 1.77
N ALA A 20 11.64 11.39 1.76
CA ALA A 20 10.46 10.81 2.39
C ALA A 20 10.50 10.88 3.93
N PHE A 21 11.71 11.03 4.48
CA PHE A 21 12.01 10.86 5.89
C PHE A 21 12.85 12.00 6.48
N GLU A 22 12.97 13.16 5.81
CA GLU A 22 13.67 14.33 6.37
C GLU A 22 12.98 14.79 7.66
N GLY A 23 13.46 14.27 8.80
CA GLY A 23 12.88 14.46 10.13
C GLY A 23 11.79 13.45 10.54
N ASN A 24 11.41 12.51 9.67
CA ASN A 24 10.31 11.57 9.92
C ASN A 24 10.81 10.12 10.06
N VAL A 25 10.06 9.30 10.81
CA VAL A 25 10.35 7.86 10.97
C VAL A 25 9.60 7.08 9.90
N GLY A 26 10.34 6.28 9.14
CA GLY A 26 9.84 5.50 8.02
C GLY A 26 9.78 4.00 8.23
N GLN A 27 8.72 3.37 7.74
CA GLN A 27 8.55 1.91 7.76
C GLN A 27 7.95 1.40 6.45
N LEU A 28 8.25 0.15 6.11
CA LEU A 28 7.82 -0.50 4.87
C LEU A 28 7.34 -1.92 5.18
N PHE A 29 6.15 -2.28 4.70
CA PHE A 29 5.44 -3.52 5.00
C PHE A 29 5.14 -4.29 3.72
N GLU A 30 5.35 -5.61 3.69
CA GLU A 30 4.81 -6.48 2.62
C GLU A 30 3.34 -6.82 2.94
N ILE A 31 2.42 -6.45 2.05
CA ILE A 31 0.96 -6.49 2.30
C ILE A 31 0.19 -7.49 1.43
N CYS A 32 0.84 -8.12 0.45
CA CYS A 32 0.20 -9.13 -0.41
C CYS A 32 1.02 -10.42 -0.52
N PRO A 33 0.41 -11.59 -0.28
CA PRO A 33 1.13 -12.86 -0.36
C PRO A 33 1.04 -13.58 -1.71
N HIS A 34 0.39 -13.00 -2.73
CA HIS A 34 -0.06 -13.76 -3.90
C HIS A 34 0.92 -13.79 -5.08
N GLY A 35 2.23 -13.70 -4.86
CA GLY A 35 3.25 -13.79 -5.92
C GLY A 35 3.51 -12.49 -6.67
N ILE A 36 2.66 -11.47 -6.50
CA ILE A 36 2.94 -10.07 -6.84
C ILE A 36 3.35 -9.37 -5.56
N ARG A 37 4.51 -8.68 -5.58
CA ARG A 37 5.01 -7.97 -4.41
C ARG A 37 4.20 -6.71 -4.21
N SER A 38 3.74 -6.48 -3.00
CA SER A 38 2.98 -5.29 -2.65
C SER A 38 3.47 -4.76 -1.33
N PHE A 39 3.71 -3.45 -1.29
CA PHE A 39 4.24 -2.79 -0.12
C PHE A 39 3.37 -1.61 0.33
N ALA A 40 3.36 -1.36 1.63
CA ALA A 40 2.90 -0.11 2.23
C ALA A 40 4.10 0.62 2.85
N ALA A 41 4.33 1.86 2.46
CA ALA A 41 5.26 2.78 3.09
C ALA A 41 4.50 3.65 4.10
N ILE A 42 5.09 3.85 5.27
CA ILE A 42 4.52 4.63 6.37
C ILE A 42 5.55 5.65 6.83
N SER A 43 5.13 6.88 7.04
CA SER A 43 5.98 7.95 7.58
C SER A 43 5.20 8.72 8.64
N ARG A 44 5.88 9.06 9.72
CA ARG A 44 5.31 9.89 10.80
C ARG A 44 6.30 10.93 11.27
N ARG A 45 5.76 12.03 11.79
CA ARG A 45 6.51 12.98 12.61
C ARG A 45 6.84 12.39 13.97
N ASN A 46 7.99 12.78 14.50
CA ASN A 46 8.45 12.38 15.84
C ASN A 46 8.89 13.58 16.69
N ASP A 47 8.75 14.79 16.16
CA ASP A 47 9.20 16.06 16.76
C ASP A 47 8.07 16.80 17.52
N GLN A 48 6.84 16.30 17.43
CA GLN A 48 5.65 16.86 18.07
C GLN A 48 4.63 15.76 18.42
N ALA A 49 3.62 16.11 19.22
CA ALA A 49 2.58 15.17 19.65
C ALA A 49 1.67 14.67 18.50
N VAL A 50 1.39 15.53 17.51
CA VAL A 50 0.62 15.15 16.32
C VAL A 50 1.53 14.46 15.31
N GLU A 51 1.36 13.16 15.13
CA GLU A 51 2.24 12.33 14.32
C GLU A 51 2.09 12.55 12.81
N ASN A 52 0.97 13.13 12.33
CA ASN A 52 0.74 13.39 10.90
C ASN A 52 1.10 12.19 10.01
N ILE A 53 0.58 11.01 10.37
CA ILE A 53 0.95 9.75 9.71
C ILE A 53 0.50 9.78 8.25
N ILE A 54 1.43 9.58 7.33
CA ILE A 54 1.17 9.45 5.89
C ILE A 54 1.54 8.05 5.41
N LEU A 55 0.85 7.61 4.37
CA LEU A 55 0.90 6.27 3.82
C LEU A 55 1.13 6.34 2.31
N GLY A 56 1.71 5.29 1.74
CA GLY A 56 1.76 5.09 0.29
C GLY A 56 1.88 3.61 -0.04
N PHE A 57 1.39 3.21 -1.21
CA PHE A 57 1.31 1.81 -1.61
C PHE A 57 1.99 1.56 -2.96
N GLY A 58 2.40 0.33 -3.17
CA GLY A 58 3.03 -0.02 -4.43
C GLY A 58 3.02 -1.50 -4.66
N ALA A 59 2.60 -1.91 -5.85
CA ALA A 59 2.63 -3.30 -6.27
C ALA A 59 3.36 -3.45 -7.62
N HIS A 60 4.20 -4.47 -7.72
CA HIS A 60 4.95 -4.83 -8.93
C HIS A 60 5.57 -6.24 -8.78
N PHE A 61 5.97 -6.88 -9.88
CA PHE A 61 6.75 -8.13 -9.81
C PHE A 61 8.16 -7.90 -9.26
N ASP A 62 8.84 -6.87 -9.76
CA ASP A 62 10.09 -6.36 -9.21
C ASP A 62 9.83 -5.64 -7.86
N PRO A 63 10.36 -6.15 -6.74
CA PRO A 63 10.19 -5.53 -5.43
C PRO A 63 10.79 -4.12 -5.36
N GLN A 64 11.86 -3.81 -6.10
CA GLN A 64 12.46 -2.48 -6.10
C GLN A 64 11.49 -1.45 -6.67
N ILE A 65 10.80 -1.80 -7.77
CA ILE A 65 9.78 -0.94 -8.37
C ILE A 65 8.57 -0.80 -7.45
N ALA A 66 8.11 -1.89 -6.82
CA ALA A 66 6.99 -1.85 -5.89
C ALA A 66 7.27 -0.92 -4.69
N ILE A 67 8.48 -1.01 -4.11
CA ILE A 67 8.94 -0.14 -3.02
C ILE A 67 9.05 1.32 -3.48
N LEU A 68 9.64 1.54 -4.66
CA LEU A 68 9.75 2.89 -5.22
C LEU A 68 8.38 3.54 -5.37
N ARG A 69 7.38 2.79 -5.88
CA ARG A 69 6.00 3.27 -6.03
C ARG A 69 5.39 3.67 -4.69
N ALA A 70 5.51 2.81 -3.67
CA ALA A 70 5.01 3.09 -2.33
C ALA A 70 5.62 4.37 -1.73
N LEU A 71 6.94 4.55 -1.86
CA LEU A 71 7.62 5.75 -1.37
C LEU A 71 7.24 7.00 -2.16
N THR A 72 7.06 6.88 -3.48
CA THR A 72 6.64 8.02 -4.31
C THR A 72 5.19 8.43 -4.03
N GLU A 73 4.29 7.49 -3.77
CA GLU A 73 2.91 7.79 -3.35
C GLU A 73 2.90 8.47 -1.98
N LEU A 74 3.71 7.97 -1.03
CA LEU A 74 3.89 8.62 0.26
C LEU A 74 4.39 10.07 0.09
N ASN A 75 5.35 10.30 -0.80
CA ASN A 75 5.88 11.65 -1.08
C ASN A 75 4.82 12.60 -1.69
N GLN A 76 3.82 12.08 -2.41
CA GLN A 76 2.71 12.91 -2.91
C GLN A 76 1.84 13.45 -1.77
N SER A 77 1.84 12.81 -0.60
CA SER A 77 1.11 13.24 0.59
C SER A 77 1.88 14.26 1.45
N LEU A 78 3.19 14.41 1.27
CA LEU A 78 4.03 15.32 2.08
C LEU A 78 3.53 16.78 2.12
N PRO A 79 3.07 17.40 1.02
CA PRO A 79 2.57 18.78 1.06
C PRO A 79 1.40 18.99 2.05
N ALA A 80 0.60 17.95 2.29
CA ALA A 80 -0.52 18.01 3.23
C ALA A 80 -0.07 18.09 4.70
N VAL A 81 1.13 17.61 5.03
CA VAL A 81 1.61 17.47 6.42
C VAL A 81 2.84 18.32 6.79
N LEU A 82 3.54 18.89 5.80
CA LEU A 82 4.73 19.73 6.01
C LEU A 82 4.41 21.21 6.30
N SER A 83 3.22 21.69 5.95
CA SER A 83 2.89 23.10 6.11
C SER A 83 2.60 23.43 7.59
N ASN A 84 3.61 23.97 8.30
CA ASN A 84 3.44 24.64 9.61
C ASN A 84 2.50 25.88 9.52
N LYS A 85 2.08 26.26 8.31
CA LYS A 85 1.04 27.23 8.05
C LYS A 85 -0.24 26.49 7.71
N TYR A 86 -1.06 26.24 8.73
CA TYR A 86 -2.45 25.78 8.66
C TYR A 86 -3.40 26.71 7.86
N GLU A 87 -2.86 27.67 7.12
CA GLU A 87 -3.58 28.53 6.20
C GLU A 87 -3.19 28.22 4.75
N GLN A 88 -4.18 27.81 3.98
CA GLN A 88 -4.19 27.67 2.51
C GLN A 88 -3.76 26.33 1.89
N SER A 89 -4.54 25.29 2.18
CA SER A 89 -5.25 24.64 1.07
C SER A 89 -6.72 24.42 1.45
N ARG A 90 -7.57 25.41 1.13
CA ARG A 90 -9.03 25.19 1.10
C ARG A 90 -9.40 23.98 0.21
N ALA A 91 -8.55 23.67 -0.77
CA ALA A 91 -8.72 22.55 -1.68
C ALA A 91 -8.71 21.16 -1.02
N TYR A 92 -7.91 20.90 0.02
CA TYR A 92 -7.95 19.60 0.72
C TYR A 92 -9.02 19.56 1.82
N ARG A 93 -9.33 20.73 2.39
CA ARG A 93 -10.23 20.86 3.54
C ARG A 93 -11.69 20.50 3.20
N ASP A 94 -12.09 20.74 1.96
CA ASP A 94 -13.47 20.52 1.50
C ASP A 94 -13.72 19.10 0.94
N HIS A 95 -12.66 18.29 0.75
CA HIS A 95 -12.79 17.03 0.01
C HIS A 95 -12.73 15.73 0.85
N TYR A 96 -12.06 15.69 2.01
CA TYR A 96 -11.96 14.46 2.82
C TYR A 96 -11.83 14.73 4.33
N PRO A 97 -12.94 14.91 5.07
CA PRO A 97 -12.90 15.13 6.53
C PRO A 97 -12.24 13.96 7.29
N GLU A 98 -12.30 12.74 6.76
CA GLU A 98 -11.64 11.56 7.32
C GLU A 98 -10.11 11.68 7.29
N ALA A 99 -9.54 12.28 6.23
CA ALA A 99 -8.09 12.47 6.10
C ALA A 99 -7.56 13.47 7.12
N LEU A 100 -8.27 14.59 7.31
CA LEU A 100 -7.93 15.57 8.33
C LEU A 100 -7.99 14.97 9.73
N LYS A 101 -9.07 14.23 10.03
CA LYS A 101 -9.21 13.53 11.31
C LYS A 101 -8.04 12.56 11.53
N TRP A 102 -7.67 11.79 10.52
CA TRP A 102 -6.53 10.89 10.61
C TRP A 102 -5.23 11.63 10.92
N TRP A 103 -4.85 12.63 10.12
CA TRP A 103 -3.57 13.32 10.32
C TRP A 103 -3.47 13.99 11.70
N GLN A 104 -4.60 14.44 12.25
CA GLN A 104 -4.66 15.08 13.57
C GLN A 104 -4.68 14.09 14.74
N THR A 105 -5.22 12.89 14.56
CA THR A 105 -5.55 11.99 15.70
C THR A 105 -4.90 10.62 15.65
N ALA A 106 -4.44 10.16 14.49
CA ALA A 106 -3.77 8.87 14.37
C ALA A 106 -2.36 8.94 14.97
N THR A 107 -2.05 7.97 15.81
CA THR A 107 -0.72 7.76 16.42
C THR A 107 -0.36 6.29 16.29
N LEU A 108 0.92 5.93 16.37
CA LEU A 108 1.31 4.52 16.42
C LEU A 108 0.71 3.79 17.63
N GLU A 109 0.47 4.51 18.74
CA GLU A 109 -0.17 3.96 19.93
C GLU A 109 -1.61 3.51 19.65
N ASN A 110 -2.40 4.32 18.94
CA ASN A 110 -3.79 3.98 18.64
C ASN A 110 -4.00 3.24 17.31
N GLN A 111 -2.97 3.17 16.45
CA GLN A 111 -2.92 2.36 15.23
C GLN A 111 -1.76 1.35 15.26
N PRO A 112 -1.79 0.36 16.18
CA PRO A 112 -0.66 -0.56 16.38
C PRO A 112 -0.36 -1.44 15.16
N TYR A 113 -1.31 -1.58 14.23
CA TYR A 113 -1.09 -2.28 12.95
C TYR A 113 -0.16 -1.54 11.99
N LEU A 114 0.21 -0.30 12.27
CA LEU A 114 1.21 0.45 11.52
C LEU A 114 2.63 0.24 12.06
N ILE A 115 2.82 -0.65 13.03
CA ILE A 115 4.13 -0.96 13.62
C ILE A 115 4.56 -2.35 13.12
N PRO A 116 5.79 -2.52 12.62
CA PRO A 116 6.30 -3.82 12.20
C PRO A 116 6.38 -4.76 13.38
N ASP A 117 6.12 -6.04 13.11
CA ASP A 117 6.32 -7.09 14.10
C ASP A 117 7.82 -7.25 14.36
N GLU A 118 8.28 -6.82 15.54
CA GLU A 118 9.70 -6.91 15.93
C GLU A 118 10.20 -8.35 16.04
N THR A 119 9.30 -9.32 16.18
CA THR A 119 9.64 -10.74 16.23
C THR A 119 9.81 -11.34 14.84
N ALA A 120 9.33 -10.66 13.79
CA ALA A 120 9.44 -11.13 12.42
C ALA A 120 10.81 -10.80 11.83
N THR A 121 11.38 -11.76 11.10
CA THR A 121 12.63 -11.53 10.37
C THR A 121 12.45 -10.45 9.30
N CYS A 122 13.35 -9.46 9.33
CA CYS A 122 13.43 -8.41 8.33
C CYS A 122 13.62 -9.03 6.93
N LYS A 123 12.80 -8.59 5.97
CA LYS A 123 12.90 -9.01 4.58
C LYS A 123 14.05 -8.29 3.89
N VAL A 124 14.84 -9.05 3.17
CA VAL A 124 15.93 -8.56 2.32
C VAL A 124 15.64 -8.84 0.85
N GLN A 125 16.39 -8.21 -0.06
CA GLN A 125 16.21 -8.41 -1.50
C GLN A 125 16.27 -9.90 -1.90
N ALA A 126 17.14 -10.68 -1.26
CA ALA A 126 17.32 -12.11 -1.53
C ALA A 126 16.09 -12.96 -1.17
N ASP A 127 15.16 -12.47 -0.36
CA ASP A 127 13.91 -13.18 -0.03
C ASP A 127 12.87 -13.14 -1.16
N TYR A 128 13.12 -12.36 -2.21
CA TYR A 128 12.20 -12.15 -3.32
C TYR A 128 12.70 -12.87 -4.57
N ALA A 129 11.97 -13.90 -4.99
CA ALA A 129 12.18 -14.53 -6.29
C ALA A 129 12.01 -13.51 -7.44
N ASN A 130 12.91 -13.59 -8.42
CA ASN A 130 12.86 -12.76 -9.62
C ASN A 130 11.81 -13.32 -10.59
N ASN A 131 10.63 -12.67 -10.62
CA ASN A 131 9.46 -13.13 -11.35
C ASN A 131 9.04 -12.17 -12.48
N TRP A 132 9.91 -11.22 -12.87
CA TRP A 132 9.65 -10.32 -14.01
C TRP A 132 10.51 -10.74 -15.22
N SER A 133 9.95 -10.60 -16.42
CA SER A 133 10.59 -11.07 -17.65
C SER A 133 11.37 -9.99 -18.40
N GLY A 134 11.13 -8.71 -18.10
CA GLY A 134 11.65 -7.58 -18.88
C GLY A 134 10.83 -7.28 -20.14
N ASP A 135 9.79 -8.07 -20.43
CA ASP A 135 8.80 -7.82 -21.46
C ASP A 135 7.43 -7.58 -20.81
N LEU A 136 6.87 -6.40 -21.06
CA LEU A 136 5.58 -5.99 -20.52
C LEU A 136 4.44 -6.95 -20.90
N TYR A 137 4.43 -7.43 -22.16
CA TYR A 137 3.38 -8.34 -22.61
C TYR A 137 3.46 -9.66 -21.84
N THR A 138 4.66 -10.24 -21.76
CA THR A 138 4.89 -11.47 -20.99
C THR A 138 4.49 -11.31 -19.53
N ASP A 139 4.82 -10.19 -18.89
CA ASP A 139 4.47 -9.91 -17.50
C ASP A 139 2.95 -9.75 -17.29
N VAL A 140 2.25 -9.08 -18.22
CA VAL A 140 0.78 -9.02 -18.21
C VAL A 140 0.18 -10.42 -18.34
N MET A 141 0.67 -11.23 -19.26
CA MET A 141 0.20 -12.61 -19.42
C MET A 141 0.48 -13.48 -18.19
N ASN A 142 1.58 -13.23 -17.47
CA ASN A 142 1.88 -13.89 -16.20
C ASN A 142 0.90 -13.49 -15.09
N CYS A 143 0.46 -12.22 -15.03
CA CYS A 143 -0.63 -11.80 -14.14
C CYS A 143 -1.93 -12.57 -14.43
N LEU A 144 -2.30 -12.73 -15.71
CA LEU A 144 -3.51 -13.45 -16.11
C LEU A 144 -3.43 -14.93 -15.73
N LYS A 145 -2.30 -15.59 -16.00
CA LYS A 145 -2.08 -16.99 -15.61
C LYS A 145 -2.13 -17.17 -14.10
N LEU A 146 -1.54 -16.25 -13.35
CA LEU A 146 -1.57 -16.26 -11.89
C LEU A 146 -3.00 -16.14 -11.36
N ALA A 147 -3.79 -15.18 -11.86
CA ALA A 147 -5.20 -15.04 -11.51
C ALA A 147 -5.98 -16.33 -11.84
N GLN A 148 -5.80 -16.86 -13.04
CA GLN A 148 -6.45 -18.10 -13.49
C GLN A 148 -6.09 -19.30 -12.60
N SER A 149 -4.83 -19.47 -12.22
CA SER A 149 -4.38 -20.55 -11.32
C SER A 149 -5.01 -20.49 -9.92
N LYS A 150 -5.53 -19.32 -9.54
CA LYS A 150 -6.27 -19.11 -8.29
C LYS A 150 -7.79 -19.17 -8.47
N GLY A 151 -8.24 -19.53 -9.67
CA GLY A 151 -9.66 -19.56 -10.03
C GLY A 151 -10.29 -18.17 -10.18
N TRP A 152 -9.49 -17.11 -10.39
CA TRP A 152 -10.00 -15.76 -10.58
C TRP A 152 -10.14 -15.42 -12.05
N GLU A 153 -11.34 -15.00 -12.43
CA GLU A 153 -11.58 -14.42 -13.73
C GLU A 153 -10.97 -13.02 -13.82
N THR A 154 -10.35 -12.69 -14.96
CA THR A 154 -9.86 -11.34 -15.24
C THR A 154 -10.58 -10.81 -16.48
N LEU A 155 -11.34 -9.74 -16.28
CA LEU A 155 -12.06 -9.03 -17.33
C LEU A 155 -11.31 -7.74 -17.66
N ILE A 156 -11.21 -7.41 -18.95
CA ILE A 156 -10.54 -6.20 -19.42
C ILE A 156 -11.54 -5.44 -20.30
N LEU A 157 -11.87 -4.22 -19.90
CA LEU A 157 -12.67 -3.29 -20.68
C LEU A 157 -11.75 -2.27 -21.33
N ASP A 158 -11.71 -2.24 -22.66
CA ASP A 158 -11.06 -1.17 -23.41
C ASP A 158 -11.91 0.11 -23.34
N GLN A 159 -11.30 1.18 -22.85
CA GLN A 159 -11.89 2.52 -22.73
C GLN A 159 -11.13 3.53 -23.61
N THR A 160 -10.32 3.05 -24.55
CA THR A 160 -9.53 3.88 -25.46
C THR A 160 -10.46 4.75 -26.31
N ARG A 161 -10.14 6.05 -26.30
CA ARG A 161 -10.84 7.04 -27.10
C ARG A 161 -10.05 7.30 -28.40
N PRO A 162 -10.62 7.04 -29.59
CA PRO A 162 -9.88 7.17 -30.86
C PRO A 162 -9.33 8.58 -31.11
N ASP A 163 -9.98 9.61 -30.56
CA ASP A 163 -9.58 11.01 -30.68
C ASP A 163 -8.40 11.42 -29.80
N LEU A 164 -8.06 10.63 -28.76
CA LEU A 164 -7.01 10.96 -27.80
C LEU A 164 -5.68 10.21 -28.02
N GLY A 165 -5.71 9.07 -28.73
CA GLY A 165 -4.52 8.25 -29.02
C GLY A 165 -3.88 7.57 -27.80
N LEU A 166 -4.38 7.77 -26.58
CA LEU A 166 -3.90 7.13 -25.36
C LEU A 166 -4.75 5.88 -25.05
N SER A 167 -4.09 4.73 -24.91
CA SER A 167 -4.74 3.49 -24.49
C SER A 167 -5.19 3.57 -23.03
N VAL A 168 -6.47 3.28 -22.78
CA VAL A 168 -7.05 3.26 -21.43
C VAL A 168 -7.82 1.96 -21.26
N VAL A 169 -7.55 1.23 -20.17
CA VAL A 169 -8.27 -0.02 -19.86
C VAL A 169 -8.73 -0.04 -18.42
N LYS A 170 -9.85 -0.70 -18.17
CA LYS A 170 -10.31 -1.07 -16.83
C LYS A 170 -10.19 -2.57 -16.65
N VAL A 171 -9.28 -2.98 -15.77
CA VAL A 171 -9.11 -4.38 -15.37
C VAL A 171 -10.00 -4.66 -14.17
N ILE A 172 -10.76 -5.75 -14.24
CA ILE A 172 -11.70 -6.17 -13.21
C ILE A 172 -11.40 -7.63 -12.87
N VAL A 173 -11.14 -7.91 -11.61
CA VAL A 173 -10.94 -9.27 -11.09
C VAL A 173 -11.97 -9.49 -9.98
N PRO A 174 -13.15 -10.08 -10.28
CA PRO A 174 -14.19 -10.32 -9.29
C PRO A 174 -13.65 -11.06 -8.07
N GLY A 175 -14.04 -10.60 -6.88
CA GLY A 175 -13.58 -11.15 -5.61
C GLY A 175 -12.31 -10.50 -5.04
N MET A 176 -11.46 -9.86 -5.85
CA MET A 176 -10.38 -9.02 -5.33
C MET A 176 -10.96 -7.85 -4.52
N ARG A 177 -10.26 -7.46 -3.45
CA ARG A 177 -10.75 -6.47 -2.49
C ARG A 177 -10.21 -5.09 -2.82
N HIS A 178 -11.12 -4.11 -2.84
CA HIS A 178 -10.75 -2.72 -2.74
C HIS A 178 -10.35 -2.43 -1.27
N PHE A 179 -9.50 -1.45 -1.05
CA PHE A 179 -9.13 -1.00 0.30
C PHE A 179 -10.20 -0.11 0.97
N TRP A 180 -11.29 0.20 0.25
CA TRP A 180 -12.42 0.96 0.78
C TRP A 180 -13.37 0.03 1.53
N PRO A 181 -14.19 0.56 2.47
CA PRO A 181 -15.05 -0.25 3.34
C PRO A 181 -16.14 -0.99 2.53
N ARG A 182 -15.81 -2.19 2.07
CA ARG A 182 -16.70 -3.14 1.41
C ARG A 182 -16.54 -4.46 2.14
N PHE A 183 -17.46 -4.78 3.03
CA PHE A 183 -17.30 -5.85 4.02
C PHE A 183 -18.02 -7.16 3.68
N ALA A 184 -18.51 -7.30 2.45
CA ALA A 184 -19.12 -8.54 1.99
C ALA A 184 -18.17 -9.76 2.17
N PRO A 185 -18.68 -10.97 2.44
CA PRO A 185 -17.88 -12.18 2.60
C PRO A 185 -16.85 -12.44 1.49
N GLY A 186 -15.87 -13.30 1.78
CA GLY A 186 -14.85 -13.75 0.84
C GLY A 186 -13.44 -13.32 1.27
N ARG A 187 -12.61 -12.95 0.30
CA ARG A 187 -11.15 -12.77 0.48
C ARG A 187 -10.73 -11.85 1.64
N LEU A 188 -11.56 -10.89 2.04
CA LEU A 188 -11.29 -10.02 3.19
C LEU A 188 -11.13 -10.82 4.51
N TYR A 189 -11.94 -11.87 4.67
CA TYR A 189 -11.97 -12.71 5.88
C TYR A 189 -11.16 -14.00 5.69
N ASP A 190 -11.19 -14.59 4.49
CA ASP A 190 -10.62 -15.91 4.25
C ASP A 190 -9.08 -15.88 4.09
N VAL A 191 -8.55 -14.85 3.43
CA VAL A 191 -7.11 -14.79 3.09
C VAL A 191 -6.23 -14.70 4.33
N PRO A 192 -6.51 -13.86 5.35
CA PRO A 192 -5.69 -13.84 6.56
C PRO A 192 -5.57 -15.20 7.25
N VAL A 193 -6.62 -16.02 7.22
CA VAL A 193 -6.61 -17.38 7.80
C VAL A 193 -5.80 -18.34 6.93
N GLN A 194 -6.02 -18.35 5.61
CA GLN A 194 -5.26 -19.16 4.66
C GLN A 194 -3.75 -18.89 4.73
N MET A 195 -3.38 -17.66 5.10
CA MET A 195 -2.00 -17.22 5.24
C MET A 195 -1.40 -17.48 6.63
N GLY A 196 -2.18 -18.00 7.57
CA GLY A 196 -1.76 -18.19 8.96
C GLY A 196 -1.54 -16.89 9.73
N TRP A 197 -2.04 -15.75 9.22
CA TRP A 197 -2.01 -14.46 9.92
C TRP A 197 -3.01 -14.44 11.07
N LEU A 198 -4.16 -15.08 10.86
CA LEU A 198 -5.19 -15.30 11.87
C LEU A 198 -5.47 -16.79 12.00
N LYS A 199 -5.84 -17.22 13.20
CA LYS A 199 -6.28 -18.61 13.44
C LYS A 199 -7.69 -18.86 12.90
N GLU A 200 -8.54 -17.84 13.00
CA GLU A 200 -9.95 -17.86 12.59
C GLU A 200 -10.32 -16.51 11.93
N PRO A 201 -11.36 -16.46 11.07
CA PRO A 201 -11.80 -15.21 10.48
C PRO A 201 -12.31 -14.24 11.55
N LEU A 202 -12.10 -12.94 11.34
CA LEU A 202 -12.74 -11.90 12.16
C LEU A 202 -14.23 -11.77 11.80
N ALA A 203 -15.03 -11.34 12.78
CA ALA A 203 -16.37 -10.82 12.53
C ALA A 203 -16.29 -9.41 11.91
N GLU A 204 -17.37 -8.98 11.25
CA GLU A 204 -17.42 -7.66 10.58
C GLU A 204 -17.19 -6.51 11.58
N GLU A 205 -17.71 -6.64 12.80
CA GLU A 205 -17.59 -5.65 13.87
C GLU A 205 -16.16 -5.54 14.44
N GLN A 206 -15.31 -6.51 14.13
CA GLN A 206 -13.90 -6.53 14.54
C GLN A 206 -12.98 -5.95 13.45
N LEU A 207 -13.51 -5.62 12.26
CA LEU A 207 -12.73 -4.97 11.21
C LEU A 207 -12.35 -3.55 11.62
N ASN A 208 -11.30 -3.02 10.98
CA ASN A 208 -10.83 -1.67 11.26
C ASN A 208 -11.97 -0.65 11.02
N PRO A 209 -12.45 0.06 12.06
CA PRO A 209 -13.53 1.03 11.92
C PRO A 209 -13.07 2.31 11.22
N GLN A 210 -11.76 2.51 11.09
CA GLN A 210 -11.18 3.65 10.41
C GLN A 210 -11.03 3.34 8.91
N PRO A 211 -11.86 3.93 8.04
CA PRO A 211 -11.66 3.79 6.61
C PRO A 211 -10.35 4.47 6.21
N ILE A 212 -9.70 3.88 5.22
CA ILE A 212 -8.55 4.50 4.58
C ILE A 212 -9.02 5.69 3.73
N PHE A 213 -8.21 6.74 3.70
CA PHE A 213 -8.47 8.03 3.07
C PHE A 213 -7.32 8.29 2.08
N PHE A 214 -7.63 8.47 0.80
CA PHE A 214 -6.68 8.76 -0.28
C PHE A 214 -7.40 9.61 -1.34
#